data_AF-A0A8T6DKX5-F1
#
_entry.id   AF-A0A8T6DKX5-F1
#
_cell.length_a   1.000
_cell.length_b   1.000
_cell.length_c   1.000
_cell.angle_alpha   90.00
_cell.angle_beta   90.00
_cell.angle_gamma   90.00
#
_symmetry.space_group_name_H-M   'P 1'
#
loop_
_entity.id
_entity.type
_entity.pdbx_description
1 polymer ?
#
loop_
_entity_poly.entity_id
_entity_poly.type
_entity_poly.pdbx_seq_one_letter_code
_entity_poly.pdbx_strand_id
1 'polypeptide(L)'
;TVRVIPTTNIPQGVAAILEYQPYRSTDENAAGMEDVIKDVRTGEITRAARSVTLDGVSADEGQLIGLFDRNLVAAGEGLADITLSILRSADVDDGDLVTLYRGDPMTEAEEKEVVSAVESAFPDIDLQHYYGGQPFYHLIISIE
;
A
#
# COMPACT_ATOMS: atom_id res chain seq x y z
N THR A 1 26.88 -0.17 17.87
CA THR A 1 26.59 0.80 16.79
C THR A 1 25.09 0.95 16.66
N VAL A 2 24.60 2.13 16.32
CA VAL A 2 23.19 2.37 16.02
C VAL A 2 23.09 2.66 14.52
N ARG A 3 22.13 2.03 13.84
CA ARG A 3 21.79 2.29 12.44
C ARG A 3 20.33 2.72 12.37
N VAL A 4 20.02 3.62 11.46
CA VAL A 4 18.66 4.11 11.20
C VAL A 4 18.31 3.71 9.78
N ILE A 5 17.27 2.89 9.63
CA ILE A 5 16.77 2.49 8.31
C ILE A 5 15.81 3.59 7.83
N PRO A 6 16.02 4.21 6.66
CA PRO A 6 15.31 5.41 6.24
C PRO A 6 13.95 5.08 5.59
N THR A 7 13.08 4.36 6.30
CA THR A 7 11.73 4.06 5.78
C THR A 7 10.86 5.32 5.74
N THR A 8 9.95 5.37 4.77
CA THR A 8 9.14 6.57 4.49
C THR A 8 7.63 6.33 4.54
N ASN A 9 7.23 5.07 4.69
CA ASN A 9 5.85 4.62 4.84
C ASN A 9 5.81 3.35 5.72
N ILE A 10 4.60 2.91 6.06
CA ILE A 10 4.37 1.75 6.94
C ILE A 10 4.83 0.44 6.28
N PRO A 11 4.47 0.11 5.02
CA PRO A 11 4.92 -1.11 4.36
C PRO A 11 6.44 -1.29 4.36
N GLN A 12 7.21 -0.25 4.04
CA GLN A 12 8.67 -0.27 4.13
C GLN A 12 9.17 -0.61 5.54
N GLY A 13 8.49 -0.11 6.59
CA GLY A 13 8.81 -0.45 7.97
C GLY A 13 8.61 -1.93 8.29
N VAL A 14 7.53 -2.52 7.78
CA VAL A 14 7.22 -3.94 7.94
C VAL A 14 8.24 -4.79 7.18
N ALA A 15 8.46 -4.51 5.89
CA ALA A 15 9.41 -5.23 5.05
C ALA A 15 10.83 -5.21 5.64
N ALA A 16 11.29 -4.03 6.11
CA ALA A 16 12.58 -3.92 6.77
C ALA A 16 12.69 -4.84 7.99
N ILE A 17 11.69 -4.84 8.88
CA ILE A 17 11.72 -5.69 10.09
C ILE A 17 11.71 -7.18 9.74
N LEU A 18 11.01 -7.59 8.69
CA LEU A 18 10.97 -8.97 8.22
C LEU A 18 12.32 -9.45 7.66
N GLU A 19 13.13 -8.55 7.09
CA GLU A 19 14.48 -8.86 6.60
C GLU A 19 15.52 -9.03 7.71
N TYR A 20 15.21 -8.61 8.95
CA TYR A 20 16.15 -8.70 10.07
C TYR A 20 16.53 -10.14 10.42
N GLN A 21 17.84 -10.42 10.48
CA GLN A 21 18.39 -11.71 10.87
C GLN A 21 19.20 -11.60 12.17
N PRO A 22 18.82 -12.30 13.27
CA PRO A 22 19.50 -12.20 14.57
C PRO A 22 20.99 -12.56 14.56
N TYR A 23 21.42 -13.36 13.58
CA TYR A 23 22.79 -13.86 13.47
C TYR A 23 23.68 -13.03 12.52
N ARG A 24 23.11 -12.06 11.80
CA ARG A 24 23.87 -11.10 10.97
C ARG A 24 24.41 -9.97 11.83
N SER A 25 25.55 -9.41 11.43
CA SER A 25 26.07 -8.18 12.05
C SER A 25 25.10 -7.01 11.85
N THR A 26 25.28 -5.94 12.65
CA THR A 26 24.49 -4.71 12.50
C THR A 26 24.58 -4.12 11.09
N ASP A 27 25.73 -4.24 10.43
CA ASP A 27 25.99 -3.64 9.12
C ASP A 27 25.36 -4.47 8.00
N GLU A 28 25.42 -5.80 8.11
CA GLU A 28 24.74 -6.71 7.18
C GLU A 28 23.22 -6.60 7.29
N ASN A 29 22.68 -6.50 8.51
CA ASN A 29 21.25 -6.25 8.71
C ASN A 29 20.84 -4.91 8.12
N ALA A 30 21.58 -3.83 8.41
CA ALA A 30 21.25 -2.53 7.85
C ALA A 30 21.27 -2.52 6.31
N ALA A 31 22.28 -3.16 5.70
CA ALA A 31 22.36 -3.27 4.25
C ALA A 31 21.17 -4.04 3.65
N GLY A 32 20.78 -5.19 4.21
CA GLY A 32 19.63 -5.96 3.74
C GLY A 32 18.30 -5.21 3.92
N MET A 33 18.10 -4.61 5.09
CA MET A 33 16.91 -3.81 5.39
C MET A 33 16.81 -2.55 4.51
N GLU A 34 17.93 -1.92 4.16
CA GLU A 34 17.95 -0.79 3.23
C GLU A 34 17.71 -1.21 1.78
N ASP A 35 18.05 -2.45 1.42
CA ASP A 35 17.82 -2.97 0.08
C ASP A 35 16.36 -3.30 -0.14
N VAL A 36 15.75 -4.08 0.77
CA VAL A 36 14.36 -4.54 0.62
C VAL A 36 13.36 -3.38 0.49
N ILE A 37 13.59 -2.27 1.22
CA ILE A 37 12.64 -1.13 1.20
C ILE A 37 12.63 -0.35 -0.11
N LYS A 38 13.62 -0.56 -1.00
CA LYS A 38 13.66 0.09 -2.32
C LYS A 38 12.69 -0.56 -3.29
N ASP A 39 12.40 -1.83 -3.08
CA ASP A 39 11.53 -2.63 -3.96
C ASP A 39 10.06 -2.58 -3.51
N VAL A 40 9.80 -2.10 -2.29
CA VAL A 40 8.45 -1.89 -1.78
C VAL A 40 7.81 -0.67 -2.44
N ARG A 41 6.83 -0.94 -3.31
CA ARG A 41 5.91 0.06 -3.88
C ARG A 41 4.69 0.19 -2.97
N THR A 42 4.15 1.40 -2.80
CA THR A 42 3.07 1.62 -1.82
C THR A 42 1.84 2.29 -2.41
N GLY A 43 0.68 1.68 -2.16
CA GLY A 43 -0.63 2.24 -2.42
C GLY A 43 -1.32 2.70 -1.15
N GLU A 44 -2.09 3.79 -1.21
CA GLU A 44 -2.86 4.29 -0.07
C GLU A 44 -4.24 4.76 -0.53
N ILE A 45 -5.28 4.47 0.25
CA ILE A 45 -6.63 4.98 0.02
C ILE A 45 -7.08 5.78 1.24
N THR A 46 -7.44 7.05 1.03
CA THR A 46 -7.94 7.95 2.07
C THR A 46 -8.97 8.93 1.50
N ARG A 47 -9.40 9.92 2.28
CA ARG A 47 -10.31 10.98 1.84
C ARG A 47 -9.53 12.27 1.58
N ALA A 48 -9.90 12.97 0.51
CA ALA A 48 -9.34 14.27 0.20
C ALA A 48 -9.71 15.29 1.31
N ALA A 49 -8.71 15.91 1.92
CA ALA A 49 -8.92 16.92 2.97
C ALA A 49 -9.46 18.26 2.42
N ARG A 50 -9.41 18.45 1.11
CA ARG A 50 -9.91 19.62 0.37
C ARG A 50 -10.09 19.26 -1.10
N SER A 51 -10.93 19.99 -1.82
CA SER A 51 -10.98 19.86 -3.28
C SER A 51 -9.64 20.25 -3.91
N VAL A 52 -9.13 19.41 -4.81
CA VAL A 52 -7.82 19.59 -5.45
C VAL A 52 -7.79 18.94 -6.82
N THR A 53 -7.02 19.53 -7.74
CA THR A 53 -6.57 18.86 -8.96
C THR A 53 -5.06 18.66 -8.84
N LEU A 54 -4.62 17.40 -8.83
CA LEU A 54 -3.21 17.00 -8.74
C LEU A 54 -2.98 15.84 -9.70
N ASP A 55 -1.83 15.81 -10.37
CA ASP A 55 -1.45 14.72 -11.29
C ASP A 55 -2.47 14.41 -12.40
N GLY A 56 -3.27 15.42 -12.78
CA GLY A 56 -4.35 15.28 -13.77
C GLY A 56 -5.65 14.67 -13.22
N VAL A 57 -5.68 14.28 -11.95
CA VAL A 57 -6.86 13.78 -11.23
C VAL A 57 -7.48 14.91 -10.42
N SER A 58 -8.80 15.06 -10.49
CA SER A 58 -9.54 16.00 -9.64
C SER A 58 -10.31 15.23 -8.58
N ALA A 59 -10.21 15.70 -7.34
CA ALA A 59 -10.93 15.14 -6.19
C ALA A 59 -11.64 16.26 -5.43
N ASP A 60 -12.88 16.01 -5.03
CA ASP A 60 -13.62 16.91 -4.14
C ASP A 60 -13.33 16.62 -2.67
N GLU A 61 -13.48 17.62 -1.81
CA GLU A 61 -13.34 17.45 -0.36
C GLU A 61 -14.22 16.30 0.17
N GLY A 62 -13.62 15.38 0.92
CA GLY A 62 -14.27 14.20 1.47
C GLY A 62 -14.36 13.00 0.53
N GLN A 63 -14.08 13.17 -0.77
CA GLN A 63 -14.08 12.08 -1.75
C GLN A 63 -12.93 11.09 -1.48
N LEU A 64 -13.13 9.81 -1.80
CA LEU A 64 -12.03 8.84 -1.72
C LEU A 64 -11.00 9.14 -2.81
N ILE A 65 -9.74 9.03 -2.43
CA ILE A 65 -8.58 9.21 -3.30
C ILE A 65 -7.64 8.02 -3.15
N GLY A 66 -7.04 7.61 -4.25
CA GLY A 66 -5.99 6.61 -4.31
C GLY A 66 -4.65 7.26 -4.63
N LEU A 67 -3.65 6.97 -3.80
CA LEU A 67 -2.28 7.39 -3.98
C LEU A 67 -1.43 6.18 -4.35
N PHE A 68 -0.55 6.35 -5.32
CA PHE A 68 0.52 5.40 -5.64
C PHE A 68 1.86 6.11 -5.53
N ASP A 69 2.71 5.67 -4.60
CA ASP A 69 3.98 6.32 -4.24
C ASP A 69 3.85 7.85 -4.11
N ARG A 70 2.78 8.27 -3.41
CA ARG A 70 2.38 9.66 -3.12
C ARG A 70 1.82 10.46 -4.29
N ASN A 71 1.72 9.88 -5.48
CA ASN A 71 1.07 10.51 -6.62
C ASN A 71 -0.42 10.19 -6.62
N LEU A 72 -1.27 11.17 -6.91
CA LEU A 72 -2.71 10.98 -6.99
C LEU A 72 -3.07 10.27 -8.30
N VAL A 73 -3.48 9.00 -8.21
CA VAL A 73 -3.78 8.17 -9.40
C VAL A 73 -5.26 7.92 -9.61
N ALA A 74 -6.09 8.09 -8.58
CA ALA A 74 -7.52 7.87 -8.67
C ALA A 74 -8.30 8.74 -7.67
N ALA A 75 -9.54 9.09 -8.04
CA ALA A 75 -10.53 9.70 -7.16
C ALA A 75 -11.92 9.16 -7.52
N GLY A 76 -12.76 8.88 -6.52
CA GLY A 76 -14.06 8.26 -6.76
C GLY A 76 -14.79 7.86 -5.48
N GLU A 77 -15.78 6.97 -5.62
CA GLU A 77 -16.59 6.49 -4.49
C GLU A 77 -16.37 5.01 -4.17
N GLY A 78 -15.76 4.23 -5.08
CA GLY A 78 -15.57 2.79 -4.90
C GLY A 78 -14.16 2.42 -4.42
N LEU A 79 -14.05 1.83 -3.23
CA LEU A 79 -12.78 1.31 -2.71
C LEU A 79 -12.16 0.26 -3.65
N ALA A 80 -12.97 -0.64 -4.21
CA ALA A 80 -12.50 -1.64 -5.17
C ALA A 80 -11.93 -1.00 -6.44
N ASP A 81 -12.65 -0.07 -7.06
CA ASP A 81 -12.21 0.60 -8.29
C ASP A 81 -10.91 1.41 -8.09
N ILE A 82 -10.81 2.10 -6.96
CA ILE A 82 -9.60 2.84 -6.59
C ILE A 82 -8.44 1.86 -6.35
N THR A 83 -8.67 0.75 -5.64
CA THR A 83 -7.65 -0.29 -5.41
C THR A 83 -7.12 -0.83 -6.74
N LEU A 84 -8.00 -1.22 -7.66
CA LEU A 84 -7.62 -1.71 -8.98
C LEU A 84 -6.86 -0.65 -9.79
N SER A 85 -7.22 0.64 -9.65
CA SER A 85 -6.52 1.73 -10.33
C SER A 85 -5.10 1.92 -9.79
N ILE A 86 -4.89 1.76 -8.47
CA ILE A 86 -3.56 1.77 -7.86
C ILE A 86 -2.74 0.60 -8.39
N LEU A 87 -3.26 -0.64 -8.35
CA LEU A 87 -2.51 -1.82 -8.79
C LEU A 87 -2.12 -1.74 -10.28
N ARG A 88 -3.01 -1.21 -11.15
CA ARG A 88 -2.67 -0.95 -12.56
C ARG A 88 -1.62 0.14 -12.73
N SER A 89 -1.66 1.19 -11.90
CA SER A 89 -0.66 2.27 -11.93
C SER A 89 0.70 1.79 -11.44
N ALA A 90 0.70 0.79 -10.56
CA ALA A 90 1.89 0.15 -10.05
C ALA A 90 2.51 -0.87 -11.02
N ASP A 91 1.83 -1.18 -12.14
CA ASP A 91 2.23 -2.23 -13.08
C ASP A 91 2.41 -3.58 -12.37
N VAL A 92 1.43 -3.96 -11.54
CA VAL A 92 1.41 -5.26 -10.88
C VAL A 92 1.30 -6.37 -11.92
N ASP A 93 2.18 -7.35 -11.81
CA ASP A 93 2.30 -8.47 -12.76
C ASP A 93 2.28 -9.83 -12.03
N ASP A 94 2.32 -10.91 -12.81
CA ASP A 94 2.29 -12.27 -12.32
C ASP A 94 3.39 -12.55 -11.29
N GLY A 95 3.01 -13.05 -10.11
CA GLY A 95 3.92 -13.42 -9.03
C GLY A 95 4.29 -12.29 -8.06
N ASP A 96 3.81 -11.06 -8.27
CA ASP A 96 3.94 -9.98 -7.28
C ASP A 96 3.22 -10.36 -5.98
N LEU A 97 3.82 -10.00 -4.84
CA LEU A 97 3.18 -10.09 -3.53
C LEU A 97 2.44 -8.78 -3.25
N VAL A 98 1.12 -8.86 -3.12
CA VAL A 98 0.26 -7.73 -2.76
C VAL A 98 -0.32 -7.94 -1.38
N THR A 99 0.01 -7.06 -0.44
CA THR A 99 -0.54 -7.10 0.92
C THR A 99 -1.46 -5.91 1.18
N LEU A 100 -2.73 -6.19 1.50
CA LEU A 100 -3.75 -5.21 1.84
C LEU A 100 -3.87 -5.04 3.36
N TYR A 101 -3.65 -3.83 3.86
CA TYR A 101 -3.85 -3.47 5.27
C TYR A 101 -5.10 -2.63 5.43
N ARG A 102 -6.20 -3.25 5.89
CA ARG A 102 -7.47 -2.58 6.16
C ARG A 102 -7.36 -1.66 7.38
N GLY A 103 -7.76 -0.40 7.22
CA GLY A 103 -7.86 0.55 8.33
C GLY A 103 -9.23 0.61 8.96
N ASP A 104 -9.33 1.38 10.04
CA ASP A 104 -10.58 1.55 10.80
C ASP A 104 -11.76 2.13 10.01
N PRO A 105 -11.55 3.07 9.06
CA PRO A 105 -12.65 3.61 8.28
C PRO A 105 -13.31 2.60 7.34
N MET A 106 -12.65 1.47 7.06
CA MET A 106 -13.10 0.46 6.10
C MET A 106 -13.71 -0.74 6.82
N THR A 107 -14.90 -1.11 6.40
CA THR A 107 -15.65 -2.26 6.94
C THR A 107 -15.15 -3.58 6.40
N GLU A 108 -15.44 -4.68 7.10
CA GLU A 108 -15.13 -6.04 6.61
C GLU A 108 -15.92 -6.41 5.34
N ALA A 109 -17.08 -5.79 5.12
CA ALA A 109 -17.85 -6.00 3.90
C ALA A 109 -17.13 -5.38 2.69
N GLU A 110 -16.69 -4.13 2.83
CA GLU A 110 -15.87 -3.46 1.82
C GLU A 110 -14.54 -4.21 1.58
N GLU A 111 -13.92 -4.78 2.62
CA GLU A 111 -12.73 -5.63 2.49
C GLU A 111 -12.97 -6.82 1.58
N LYS A 112 -14.07 -7.55 1.79
CA LYS A 112 -14.42 -8.70 0.97
C LYS A 112 -14.69 -8.30 -0.49
N GLU A 113 -15.33 -7.15 -0.70
CA GLU A 113 -15.55 -6.61 -2.05
C GLU A 113 -14.23 -6.26 -2.74
N VAL A 114 -13.31 -5.59 -2.04
CA VAL A 114 -11.98 -5.24 -2.56
C VAL A 114 -11.18 -6.51 -2.88
N VAL A 115 -11.09 -7.46 -1.94
CA VAL A 115 -10.35 -8.72 -2.13
C VAL A 115 -10.88 -9.47 -3.35
N SER A 116 -12.21 -9.66 -3.42
CA SER A 116 -12.83 -10.38 -4.55
C SER A 116 -12.58 -9.68 -5.89
N ALA A 117 -12.60 -8.34 -5.91
CA ALA A 117 -12.32 -7.57 -7.12
C ALA A 117 -10.84 -7.70 -7.56
N VAL A 118 -9.91 -7.68 -6.61
CA VAL A 118 -8.47 -7.85 -6.87
C VAL A 118 -8.18 -9.25 -7.39
N GLU A 119 -8.64 -10.30 -6.71
CA GLU A 119 -8.46 -11.71 -7.14
C GLU A 119 -9.05 -11.96 -8.55
N SER A 120 -10.15 -11.29 -8.88
CA SER A 120 -10.77 -11.42 -10.20
C SER A 120 -9.97 -10.70 -11.31
N ALA A 121 -9.31 -9.59 -10.99
CA ALA A 121 -8.58 -8.77 -11.94
C ALA A 121 -7.12 -9.21 -12.11
N PHE A 122 -6.53 -9.77 -11.05
CA PHE A 122 -5.15 -10.22 -10.96
C PHE A 122 -5.15 -11.64 -10.36
N PRO A 123 -5.44 -12.68 -11.16
CA PRO A 123 -5.59 -14.04 -10.64
C PRO A 123 -4.24 -14.71 -10.26
N ASP A 124 -3.13 -14.15 -10.74
CA ASP A 124 -1.80 -14.77 -10.67
C ASP A 124 -0.85 -14.05 -9.67
N ILE A 125 -1.38 -13.13 -8.85
CA ILE A 125 -0.63 -12.50 -7.74
C ILE A 125 -0.78 -13.30 -6.43
N ASP A 126 0.16 -13.14 -5.50
CA ASP A 126 -0.02 -13.60 -4.11
C ASP A 126 -0.72 -12.48 -3.31
N LEU A 127 -2.01 -12.64 -3.05
CA LEU A 127 -2.80 -11.65 -2.31
C LEU A 127 -2.90 -12.01 -0.83
N GLN A 128 -2.39 -11.11 0.02
CA GLN A 128 -2.55 -11.18 1.47
C GLN A 128 -3.40 -10.00 1.95
N HIS A 129 -4.18 -10.21 3.02
CA HIS A 129 -4.94 -9.12 3.62
C HIS A 129 -4.99 -9.25 5.15
N TYR A 130 -4.84 -8.11 5.82
CA TYR A 130 -4.78 -8.00 7.27
C TYR A 130 -5.55 -6.78 7.75
N TYR A 131 -6.12 -6.88 8.95
CA TYR A 131 -6.60 -5.70 9.66
C TYR A 131 -5.40 -4.94 10.24
N GLY A 132 -5.12 -3.76 9.67
CA GLY A 132 -4.04 -2.86 10.09
C GLY A 132 -4.47 -1.83 11.14
N GLY A 133 -5.77 -1.48 11.20
CA GLY A 133 -6.34 -0.62 12.23
C GLY A 133 -5.87 0.83 12.20
N GLN A 134 -5.31 1.29 11.09
CA GLN A 134 -4.92 2.69 10.96
C GLN A 134 -6.17 3.62 10.90
N PRO A 135 -6.17 4.76 11.60
CA PRO A 135 -7.40 5.56 11.81
C PRO A 135 -7.81 6.44 10.63
N PHE A 136 -6.88 6.77 9.71
CA PHE A 136 -7.10 7.77 8.66
C PHE A 136 -7.07 7.20 7.23
N TYR A 137 -6.49 6.03 7.03
CA TYR A 137 -6.44 5.37 5.72
C TYR A 137 -7.44 4.23 5.71
N HIS A 138 -8.26 4.15 4.68
CA HIS A 138 -9.18 3.04 4.48
C HIS A 138 -8.38 1.77 4.14
N LEU A 139 -7.34 1.94 3.31
CA LEU A 139 -6.48 0.86 2.86
C LEU A 139 -5.04 1.36 2.70
N ILE A 140 -4.07 0.56 3.11
CA ILE A 140 -2.66 0.68 2.72
C ILE A 140 -2.30 -0.60 1.98
N ILE A 141 -1.50 -0.49 0.91
CA ILE A 141 -1.16 -1.58 0.01
C ILE A 141 0.37 -1.68 -0.06
N SER A 142 0.94 -2.83 0.28
CA SER A 142 2.33 -3.20 -0.07
C SER A 142 2.32 -3.95 -1.39
N ILE A 143 3.25 -3.64 -2.28
CA ILE A 143 3.44 -4.35 -3.54
C ILE A 143 4.95 -4.59 -3.68
N GLU A 144 5.33 -5.86 -3.76
CA GLU A 144 6.72 -6.35 -3.76
C GLU A 144 6.94 -7.37 -4.87
#